data_AF-A0A0S4XMW0-F1
#
_entry.id   AF-A0A0S4XMW0-F1
#
_cell.length_a   1.000
_cell.length_b   1.000
_cell.length_c   1.000
_cell.angle_alpha   90.00
_cell.angle_beta   90.00
_cell.angle_gamma   90.00
#
_symmetry.space_group_name_H-M   'P 1'
#
loop_
_entity.id
_entity.type
_entity.pdbx_description
1 polymer ?
#
loop_
_entity_poly.entity_id
_entity_poly.type
_entity_poly.pdbx_seq_one_letter_code
_entity_poly.pdbx_strand_id
1 'polypeptide(L)'
;MKKMTLLSVAVAALLFVGCGGDKPAEANTTDANVTVEANATEANATEATTEANATEANTTAAAPAAAVDGAAAYATCSACHGADGKGTVGGAKVLAGFSAADIDAKLHAYKAGSVQSPTAAIMNAQAANLNDDQIKALADYISKL
;
A
#
# COMPACT_ATOMS: atom_id res chain seq x y z
N MET A 1 -43.72 6.28 43.39
CA MET A 1 -42.89 6.73 44.54
C MET A 1 -41.53 7.13 43.96
N LYS A 2 -41.33 8.30 43.34
CA LYS A 2 -41.21 9.68 43.87
C LYS A 2 -40.01 9.85 44.83
N LYS A 3 -38.88 10.31 44.25
CA LYS A 3 -37.80 11.19 44.79
C LYS A 3 -36.73 11.27 43.67
N MET A 4 -36.53 12.33 42.87
CA MET A 4 -36.49 13.79 43.11
C MET A 4 -35.44 14.09 44.19
N THR A 5 -34.33 14.82 44.05
CA THR A 5 -33.66 15.65 43.03
C THR A 5 -32.31 16.02 43.68
N LEU A 6 -31.31 16.49 42.92
CA LEU A 6 -30.48 17.69 43.16
C LEU A 6 -29.10 17.50 42.50
N LEU A 7 -28.86 18.14 41.37
CA LEU A 7 -28.37 19.52 41.22
C LEU A 7 -26.83 19.57 41.27
N SER A 8 -26.21 19.72 40.10
CA SER A 8 -24.99 20.53 39.93
C SER A 8 -24.82 20.82 38.44
N VAL A 9 -25.29 22.01 38.06
CA VAL A 9 -24.94 22.69 36.81
C VAL A 9 -23.65 23.45 37.07
N ALA A 10 -22.61 23.21 36.28
CA ALA A 10 -21.55 24.17 35.98
C ALA A 10 -20.87 23.66 34.70
N VAL A 11 -21.30 24.15 33.53
CA VAL A 11 -20.69 25.28 32.82
C VAL A 11 -19.33 24.90 32.20
N ALA A 12 -19.33 25.04 30.89
CA ALA A 12 -18.25 24.85 29.95
C ALA A 12 -16.90 25.45 30.37
N ALA A 13 -15.83 24.73 30.06
CA ALA A 13 -14.56 25.32 29.68
C ALA A 13 -13.83 24.37 28.72
N LEU A 14 -14.00 24.63 27.43
CA LEU A 14 -13.04 24.28 26.40
C LEU A 14 -11.71 24.95 26.74
N LEU A 15 -10.70 24.17 27.11
CA LEU A 15 -9.30 24.54 26.96
C LEU A 15 -8.52 23.33 26.45
N PHE A 16 -8.49 23.25 25.13
CA PHE A 16 -7.34 22.73 24.39
C PHE A 16 -6.07 23.43 24.90
N VAL A 17 -5.06 22.65 25.28
CA VAL A 17 -3.60 22.89 25.12
C VAL A 17 -2.86 22.04 26.16
N GLY A 18 -2.11 21.06 25.67
CA GLY A 18 -1.22 20.19 26.44
C GLY A 18 -0.60 19.15 25.49
N CYS A 19 0.41 19.51 24.71
CA CYS A 19 1.85 19.46 25.04
C CYS A 19 2.44 18.03 24.92
N GLY A 20 2.67 17.59 23.68
CA GLY A 20 3.91 16.88 23.30
C GLY A 20 4.76 17.92 22.56
N GLY A 21 6.02 18.18 22.88
CA GLY A 21 7.08 17.21 23.08
C GLY A 21 7.68 16.91 21.71
N ASP A 22 8.66 17.72 21.25
CA ASP A 22 9.78 17.30 20.38
C ASP A 22 10.72 18.48 20.06
N LYS A 23 12.03 18.21 20.14
CA LYS A 23 13.14 19.09 19.76
C LYS A 23 13.08 19.42 18.27
N PRO A 24 13.49 20.63 17.87
CA PRO A 24 14.14 20.81 16.58
C PRO A 24 15.63 21.09 16.75
N ALA A 25 16.39 20.35 15.95
CA ALA A 25 17.81 20.51 15.71
C ALA A 25 18.13 21.85 15.05
N GLU A 26 19.32 22.33 15.37
CA GLU A 26 20.02 23.44 14.74
C GLU A 26 20.17 23.24 13.22
N ALA A 27 19.92 24.30 12.45
CA ALA A 27 20.55 24.49 11.15
C ALA A 27 20.74 25.99 10.89
N ASN A 28 21.89 26.27 10.31
CA ASN A 28 22.70 27.47 10.41
C ASN A 28 22.42 28.48 9.27
N THR A 29 22.47 29.76 9.63
CA THR A 29 22.89 30.97 8.90
C THR A 29 22.92 31.03 7.36
N THR A 30 22.21 32.04 6.85
CA THR A 30 22.73 33.24 6.14
C THR A 30 23.19 33.19 4.66
N ASP A 31 22.68 34.21 3.96
CA ASP A 31 23.13 34.94 2.77
C ASP A 31 22.97 34.40 1.32
N ALA A 32 22.07 35.13 0.63
CA ALA A 32 22.34 35.97 -0.53
C ALA A 32 22.69 35.38 -1.91
N ASN A 33 21.77 35.71 -2.83
CA ASN A 33 22.04 36.39 -4.10
C ASN A 33 22.92 35.68 -5.14
N VAL A 34 22.26 35.04 -6.11
CA VAL A 34 22.62 35.21 -7.53
C VAL A 34 21.33 35.25 -8.37
N THR A 35 21.07 36.41 -8.97
CA THR A 35 20.20 36.61 -10.14
C THR A 35 20.95 36.23 -11.42
N VAL A 36 20.35 35.43 -12.30
CA VAL A 36 20.57 35.53 -13.76
C VAL A 36 19.23 35.30 -14.48
N GLU A 37 18.98 36.19 -15.43
CA GLU A 37 17.81 36.40 -16.25
C GLU A 37 17.38 35.27 -17.19
N ALA A 38 16.13 35.44 -17.63
CA ALA A 38 15.33 34.65 -18.55
C ALA A 38 15.97 34.32 -19.90
N ASN A 39 15.55 33.20 -20.47
CA ASN A 39 14.92 33.25 -21.79
C ASN A 39 13.83 32.18 -21.92
N ALA A 40 12.66 32.65 -22.36
CA ALA A 40 11.49 31.85 -22.65
C ALA A 40 11.58 31.21 -24.05
N THR A 41 10.51 30.49 -24.39
CA THR A 41 10.00 30.20 -25.74
C THR A 41 10.46 28.83 -26.29
N GLU A 42 9.62 27.90 -26.75
CA GLU A 42 8.18 27.63 -26.72
C GLU A 42 7.99 26.25 -27.40
N ALA A 43 6.84 25.61 -27.15
CA ALA A 43 6.06 24.63 -27.94
C ALA A 43 6.72 23.91 -29.16
N ASN A 44 6.38 22.66 -29.48
CA ASN A 44 5.02 22.18 -29.69
C ASN A 44 5.03 20.67 -29.98
N ALA A 45 3.89 20.06 -29.72
CA ALA A 45 3.43 18.72 -30.03
C ALA A 45 3.78 18.21 -31.43
N THR A 46 3.73 16.89 -31.62
CA THR A 46 2.76 16.22 -32.51
C THR A 46 2.75 14.71 -32.25
N GLU A 47 1.55 14.16 -32.37
CA GLU A 47 1.12 12.77 -32.29
C GLU A 47 1.97 11.75 -33.06
N ALA A 48 1.98 10.51 -32.58
CA ALA A 48 2.07 9.33 -33.44
C ALA A 48 1.38 8.12 -32.76
N THR A 49 0.25 7.73 -33.34
CA THR A 49 -0.38 6.42 -33.21
C THR A 49 0.56 5.30 -33.68
N THR A 50 0.55 4.12 -33.05
CA THR A 50 0.41 2.81 -33.74
C THR A 50 0.39 1.66 -32.74
N GLU A 51 -0.58 0.77 -32.96
CA GLU A 51 -0.73 -0.56 -32.39
C GLU A 51 0.39 -1.52 -32.84
N ALA A 52 0.48 -2.62 -32.10
CA ALA A 52 1.13 -3.89 -32.40
C ALA A 52 2.64 -3.97 -32.14
N ASN A 53 3.01 -4.57 -30.99
CA ASN A 53 3.55 -5.93 -30.95
C ASN A 53 3.88 -6.35 -29.50
N ALA A 54 2.87 -6.79 -28.74
CA ALA A 54 3.11 -7.56 -27.52
C ALA A 54 3.24 -9.03 -27.89
N THR A 55 4.41 -9.42 -28.40
CA THR A 55 4.85 -10.82 -28.36
C THR A 55 5.24 -11.11 -26.92
N GLU A 56 4.29 -11.54 -26.09
CA GLU A 56 4.59 -12.12 -24.78
C GLU A 56 4.87 -13.62 -24.94
N ALA A 57 6.07 -13.90 -25.46
CA ALA A 57 6.76 -15.12 -25.09
C ALA A 57 7.60 -14.78 -23.85
N ASN A 58 7.26 -15.36 -22.71
CA ASN A 58 8.19 -16.25 -22.00
C ASN A 58 7.52 -16.84 -20.76
N THR A 59 6.80 -17.94 -20.96
CA THR A 59 6.58 -18.91 -19.87
C THR A 59 7.91 -19.62 -19.59
N THR A 60 8.82 -18.96 -18.88
CA THR A 60 9.81 -19.70 -18.09
C THR A 60 9.09 -20.20 -16.87
N ALA A 61 8.51 -21.40 -16.99
CA ALA A 61 8.21 -22.23 -15.84
C ALA A 61 9.54 -22.51 -15.12
N ALA A 62 9.80 -21.73 -14.07
CA ALA A 62 10.94 -21.94 -13.19
C ALA A 62 10.84 -23.36 -12.58
N ALA A 63 11.94 -24.10 -12.66
CA ALA A 63 12.12 -25.41 -12.03
C ALA A 63 11.83 -25.33 -10.52
N PRO A 64 11.39 -26.43 -9.88
CA PRO A 64 10.80 -26.36 -8.55
C PRO A 64 11.87 -26.02 -7.50
N ALA A 65 11.85 -24.77 -7.03
CA ALA A 65 12.26 -24.46 -5.67
C ALA A 65 11.46 -25.38 -4.72
N ALA A 66 12.05 -25.82 -3.61
CA ALA A 66 11.37 -26.65 -2.62
C ALA A 66 9.97 -26.06 -2.34
N ALA A 67 8.92 -26.79 -2.69
CA ALA A 67 7.61 -26.20 -2.83
C ALA A 67 7.10 -25.68 -1.49
N VAL A 68 7.00 -24.36 -1.36
CA VAL A 68 6.26 -23.73 -0.27
C VAL A 68 4.78 -24.02 -0.48
N ASP A 69 4.10 -24.52 0.55
CA ASP A 69 2.65 -24.74 0.50
C ASP A 69 1.94 -23.39 0.46
N GLY A 70 1.41 -23.04 -0.73
CA GLY A 70 0.69 -21.79 -0.95
C GLY A 70 -0.60 -21.67 -0.14
N ALA A 71 -1.28 -22.77 0.18
CA ALA A 71 -2.48 -22.75 1.01
C ALA A 71 -2.13 -22.43 2.47
N ALA A 72 -1.05 -23.05 2.98
CA ALA A 72 -0.53 -22.75 4.31
C ALA A 72 -0.04 -21.30 4.41
N ALA A 73 0.68 -20.81 3.39
CA ALA A 73 1.10 -19.42 3.31
C ALA A 73 -0.08 -18.44 3.27
N TYR A 74 -1.19 -18.80 2.61
CA TYR A 74 -2.39 -17.97 2.50
C TYR A 74 -3.23 -17.91 3.78
N ALA A 75 -3.03 -18.80 4.75
CA ALA A 75 -3.87 -18.87 5.95
C ALA A 75 -3.99 -17.51 6.67
N THR A 76 -2.88 -16.77 6.82
CA THR A 76 -2.87 -15.43 7.41
C THR A 76 -3.58 -14.39 6.52
N CYS A 77 -3.47 -14.52 5.20
CA CYS A 77 -4.09 -13.62 4.24
C CYS A 77 -5.62 -13.74 4.24
N SER A 78 -6.13 -14.97 4.45
CA SER A 78 -7.56 -15.28 4.46
C SER A 78 -8.35 -14.54 5.54
N ALA A 79 -7.69 -14.12 6.63
CA ALA A 79 -8.32 -13.36 7.70
C ALA A 79 -8.94 -12.03 7.21
N CYS A 80 -8.33 -11.41 6.19
CA CYS A 80 -8.79 -10.13 5.62
C CYS A 80 -9.33 -10.29 4.19
N HIS A 81 -8.76 -11.19 3.40
CA HIS A 81 -9.14 -11.41 2.01
C HIS A 81 -10.19 -12.50 1.82
N GLY A 82 -10.61 -13.17 2.89
CA GLY A 82 -11.54 -14.31 2.82
C GLY A 82 -10.86 -15.59 2.37
N ALA A 83 -11.46 -16.73 2.65
CA ALA A 83 -10.94 -18.03 2.20
C ALA A 83 -10.99 -18.20 0.68
N ASP A 84 -11.92 -17.50 0.03
CA ASP A 84 -12.19 -17.49 -1.41
C ASP A 84 -11.66 -16.22 -2.11
N GLY A 85 -10.85 -15.41 -1.41
CA GLY A 85 -10.31 -14.18 -1.97
C GLY A 85 -11.36 -13.08 -2.22
N LYS A 86 -12.61 -13.21 -1.76
CA LYS A 86 -13.67 -12.22 -2.02
C LYS A 86 -13.69 -11.03 -1.06
N GLY A 87 -12.78 -11.01 -0.09
CA GLY A 87 -12.66 -9.95 0.91
C GLY A 87 -13.66 -10.10 2.05
N THR A 88 -13.20 -9.87 3.28
CA THR A 88 -14.04 -10.01 4.49
C THR A 88 -14.00 -8.77 5.40
N VAL A 89 -12.91 -7.99 5.36
CA VAL A 89 -12.68 -6.89 6.32
C VAL A 89 -12.26 -5.59 5.61
N GLY A 90 -12.82 -4.45 6.04
CA GLY A 90 -12.21 -3.12 5.87
C GLY A 90 -12.02 -2.61 4.43
N GLY A 91 -12.72 -3.18 3.44
CA GLY A 91 -12.53 -2.81 2.03
C GLY A 91 -11.31 -3.46 1.38
N ALA A 92 -10.83 -4.58 1.92
CA ALA A 92 -9.85 -5.43 1.24
C ALA A 92 -10.34 -5.73 -0.20
N LYS A 93 -9.48 -5.47 -1.18
CA LYS A 93 -9.81 -5.75 -2.58
C LYS A 93 -10.01 -7.25 -2.77
N VAL A 94 -11.02 -7.56 -3.57
CA VAL A 94 -11.24 -8.89 -4.12
C VAL A 94 -9.97 -9.32 -4.86
N LEU A 95 -9.45 -10.49 -4.50
CA LEU A 95 -8.28 -11.12 -5.12
C LEU A 95 -8.65 -12.01 -6.31
N ALA A 96 -9.92 -12.42 -6.40
CA ALA A 96 -10.42 -13.22 -7.51
C ALA A 96 -10.23 -12.49 -8.85
N GLY A 97 -9.66 -13.18 -9.83
CA GLY A 97 -9.44 -12.67 -11.18
C GLY A 97 -8.06 -12.05 -11.45
N PHE A 98 -7.18 -11.94 -10.45
CA PHE A 98 -5.78 -11.61 -10.71
C PHE A 98 -5.00 -12.85 -11.18
N SER A 99 -4.16 -12.69 -12.19
CA SER A 99 -3.24 -13.76 -12.61
C SER A 99 -2.14 -13.97 -11.57
N ALA A 100 -1.49 -15.13 -11.59
CA ALA A 100 -0.33 -15.39 -10.72
C ALA A 100 0.75 -14.30 -10.90
N ALA A 101 1.03 -13.90 -12.14
CA ALA A 101 1.99 -12.85 -12.45
C ALA A 101 1.60 -11.49 -11.85
N ASP A 102 0.31 -11.13 -11.90
CA ASP A 102 -0.17 -9.90 -11.27
C ASP A 102 -0.01 -9.91 -9.76
N ILE A 103 -0.28 -11.05 -9.12
CA ILE A 103 -0.20 -11.20 -7.66
C ILE A 103 1.26 -11.14 -7.22
N ASP A 104 2.15 -11.84 -7.93
CA ASP A 104 3.59 -11.82 -7.71
C ASP A 104 4.14 -10.39 -7.79
N ALA A 105 3.87 -9.68 -8.89
CA ALA A 105 4.31 -8.32 -9.09
C ALA A 105 3.76 -7.35 -8.02
N LYS A 106 2.49 -7.51 -7.62
CA LYS A 106 1.90 -6.70 -6.55
C LYS A 106 2.53 -6.97 -5.20
N LEU A 107 2.75 -8.23 -4.83
CA LEU A 107 3.38 -8.59 -3.56
C LEU A 107 4.82 -8.06 -3.50
N HIS A 108 5.57 -8.12 -4.60
CA HIS A 108 6.88 -7.47 -4.70
C HIS A 108 6.78 -5.94 -4.56
N ALA A 109 5.80 -5.29 -5.20
CA ALA A 109 5.60 -3.85 -5.07
C ALA A 109 5.23 -3.43 -3.64
N TYR A 110 4.41 -4.21 -2.93
CA TYR A 110 4.07 -3.99 -1.53
C TYR A 110 5.30 -4.23 -0.62
N LYS A 111 6.06 -5.31 -0.86
CA LYS A 111 7.31 -5.60 -0.14
C LYS A 111 8.35 -4.49 -0.31
N ALA A 112 8.42 -3.88 -1.50
CA ALA A 112 9.27 -2.73 -1.79
C ALA A 112 8.73 -1.40 -1.26
N GLY A 113 7.51 -1.37 -0.69
CA GLY A 113 6.87 -0.13 -0.24
C GLY A 113 6.53 0.86 -1.37
N SER A 114 6.54 0.39 -2.62
CA SER A 114 6.28 1.23 -3.80
C SER A 114 4.80 1.56 -3.98
N VAL A 115 3.92 0.80 -3.30
CA VAL A 115 2.48 1.09 -3.29
C VAL A 115 2.16 2.05 -2.15
N GLN A 116 1.67 3.24 -2.50
CA GLN A 116 1.37 4.33 -1.58
C GLN A 116 -0.14 4.60 -1.57
N SER A 117 -0.81 4.16 -0.52
CA SER A 117 -2.21 4.48 -0.23
C SER A 117 -2.49 4.31 1.27
N PRO A 118 -3.58 4.88 1.80
CA PRO A 118 -3.95 4.70 3.21
C PRO A 118 -4.12 3.22 3.61
N THR A 119 -4.54 2.38 2.67
CA THR A 119 -4.73 0.93 2.87
C THR A 119 -3.50 0.11 2.48
N ALA A 120 -2.57 0.66 1.69
CA ALA A 120 -1.36 -0.03 1.27
C ALA A 120 -0.40 -0.26 2.44
N ALA A 121 -0.39 0.60 3.46
CA ALA A 121 0.46 0.43 4.64
C ALA A 121 0.29 -0.95 5.31
N ILE A 122 -0.95 -1.45 5.37
CA ILE A 122 -1.26 -2.78 5.93
C ILE A 122 -0.63 -3.87 5.06
N MET A 123 -0.81 -3.81 3.74
CA MET A 123 -0.24 -4.79 2.81
C MET A 123 1.27 -4.71 2.69
N ASN A 124 1.87 -3.52 2.77
CA ASN A 124 3.32 -3.33 2.84
C ASN A 124 3.89 -4.07 4.06
N ALA A 125 3.26 -3.92 5.23
CA ALA A 125 3.69 -4.60 6.45
C ALA A 125 3.54 -6.13 6.37
N GLN A 126 2.49 -6.64 5.71
CA GLN A 126 2.35 -8.09 5.50
C GLN A 126 3.39 -8.62 4.49
N ALA A 127 3.55 -7.95 3.35
CA ALA A 127 4.46 -8.36 2.29
C ALA A 127 5.95 -8.26 2.69
N ALA A 128 6.30 -7.35 3.62
CA ALA A 128 7.65 -7.23 4.15
C ALA A 128 8.15 -8.51 4.85
N ASN A 129 7.25 -9.36 5.36
CA ASN A 129 7.61 -10.62 6.03
C ASN A 129 7.75 -11.80 5.07
N LEU A 130 7.46 -11.61 3.78
CA LEU A 130 7.48 -12.69 2.79
C LEU A 130 8.86 -12.81 2.14
N ASN A 131 9.34 -14.03 1.97
CA ASN A 131 10.44 -14.34 1.04
C ASN A 131 9.89 -14.59 -0.38
N ASP A 132 10.79 -14.70 -1.36
CA ASP A 132 10.40 -14.77 -2.77
C ASP A 132 9.72 -16.11 -3.12
N ASP A 133 10.13 -17.21 -2.47
CA ASP A 133 9.46 -18.52 -2.61
C ASP A 133 8.02 -18.48 -2.07
N GLN A 134 7.79 -17.78 -0.96
CA GLN A 134 6.46 -17.56 -0.39
C GLN A 134 5.60 -16.68 -1.29
N ILE A 135 6.17 -15.60 -1.87
CA ILE A 135 5.46 -14.74 -2.82
C ILE A 135 5.01 -15.55 -4.02
N LYS A 136 5.91 -16.35 -4.59
CA LYS A 136 5.60 -17.22 -5.71
C LYS A 136 4.51 -18.24 -5.37
N ALA A 137 4.61 -18.90 -4.23
CA ALA A 137 3.60 -19.88 -3.80
C ALA A 137 2.23 -19.24 -3.54
N LEU A 138 2.21 -18.03 -2.96
CA LEU A 138 0.99 -17.25 -2.76
C LEU A 138 0.36 -16.85 -4.10
N ALA A 139 1.16 -16.38 -5.05
CA ALA A 139 0.70 -16.03 -6.39
C ALA A 139 0.07 -17.22 -7.12
N ASP A 140 0.76 -18.37 -7.08
CA ASP A 140 0.30 -19.61 -7.70
C ASP A 140 -0.97 -20.18 -7.02
N TYR A 141 -1.18 -19.91 -5.73
CA TYR A 141 -2.37 -20.34 -4.99
C TYR A 141 -3.55 -19.37 -5.20
N ILE A 142 -3.33 -18.06 -5.00
CA ILE A 142 -4.38 -17.03 -5.04
C ILE A 142 -5.00 -16.92 -6.44
N SER A 143 -4.23 -17.13 -7.51
CA SER A 143 -4.74 -17.12 -8.89
C SER A 143 -5.73 -18.24 -9.21
N LYS A 144 -5.88 -19.24 -8.32
CA LYS A 144 -6.80 -20.37 -8.46
C LYS A 144 -8.03 -20.28 -7.55
N LEU A 145 -8.15 -19.21 -6.77
CA LEU A 145 -9.31 -18.92 -5.89
C LEU A 145 -10.47 -18.29 -6.69
#